data_AF-A0A960AL73-F1
#
_entry.id   AF-A0A960AL73-F1
#
_cell.length_a   1.000
_cell.length_b   1.000
_cell.length_c   1.000
_cell.angle_alpha   90.00
_cell.angle_beta   90.00
_cell.angle_gamma   90.00
#
_symmetry.space_group_name_H-M   'P 1'
#
loop_
_entity.id
_entity.type
_entity.pdbx_description
1 polymer ?
#
loop_
_entity_poly.entity_id
_entity_poly.type
_entity_poly.pdbx_seq_one_letter_code
_entity_poly.pdbx_strand_id
1 'polypeptide(L)' 'MDEIWHGPVEDDFDAHEVVGRRTQFVGAVWDVRSDDVLISDHSVTRDLVVHPGAVGIIALDEHDRLLLIRQ' A
#
# COMPACT_ATOMS: atom_id res chain seq x y z
N MET A 1 11.47 17.84 18.03
CA MET A 1 11.48 17.68 16.57
C MET A 1 12.85 18.10 16.09
N ASP A 2 13.71 17.12 15.86
CA ASP A 2 14.95 17.16 15.06
C ASP A 2 15.37 15.70 14.91
N GLU A 3 14.58 14.93 14.16
CA GLU A 3 15.01 13.60 13.75
C GLU A 3 16.02 13.81 12.62
N ILE A 4 17.30 13.84 12.99
CA ILE A 4 18.40 13.98 12.04
C ILE A 4 18.71 12.59 11.52
N TRP A 5 18.35 12.34 10.28
CA TRP A 5 18.63 11.08 9.62
C TRP A 5 20.14 10.96 9.34
N HIS A 6 20.77 9.90 9.84
CA HIS A 6 22.20 9.64 9.68
C HIS A 6 22.42 8.41 8.80
N GLY A 7 22.89 8.61 7.56
CA GLY A 7 23.21 7.51 6.63
C GLY A 7 22.85 7.84 5.17
N PRO A 8 23.00 6.87 4.25
CA PRO A 8 22.46 6.95 2.87
C PRO A 8 20.97 6.63 2.84
N VAL A 9 20.13 7.46 2.22
CA VAL A 9 18.67 7.21 2.13
C VAL A 9 18.43 5.92 1.35
N GLU A 10 17.86 4.92 2.00
CA GLU A 10 17.59 3.59 1.43
C GLU A 10 16.25 3.04 1.89
N ASP A 11 15.70 2.11 1.11
CA ASP A 11 14.47 1.40 1.46
C ASP A 11 14.78 0.31 2.48
N ASP A 12 14.02 0.26 3.57
CA ASP A 12 14.05 -0.83 4.55
C ASP A 12 12.62 -1.21 4.98
N PHE A 13 12.45 -2.42 5.51
CA PHE A 13 11.19 -2.84 6.08
C PHE A 13 11.05 -2.32 7.50
N ASP A 14 10.22 -1.30 7.68
CA ASP A 14 9.86 -0.79 9.01
C ASP A 14 8.37 -1.02 9.29
N ALA A 15 8.09 -1.90 10.24
CA ALA A 15 6.74 -2.20 10.67
C ALA A 15 6.37 -1.36 11.89
N HIS A 16 5.50 -0.38 11.69
CA HIS A 16 4.90 0.39 12.77
C HIS A 16 3.73 -0.33 13.42
N GLU A 17 3.62 -0.25 14.75
CA GLU A 17 2.49 -0.80 15.50
C GLU A 17 1.20 -0.05 15.15
N VAL A 18 0.15 -0.80 14.80
CA VAL A 18 -1.20 -0.24 14.61
C VAL A 18 -1.94 -0.27 15.95
N VAL A 19 -2.22 0.92 16.49
CA VAL A 19 -2.89 1.11 17.79
C VAL A 19 -4.38 1.45 17.66
N GLY A 20 -4.83 1.80 16.45
CA GLY A 20 -6.22 2.12 16.17
C GLY A 20 -6.59 1.73 14.74
N ARG A 21 -7.86 1.39 14.53
CA ARG A 21 -8.38 1.01 13.21
C ARG A 21 -9.85 1.35 13.10
N ARG A 22 -10.25 2.05 12.03
CA ARG A 22 -11.66 2.30 11.70
C ARG A 22 -11.89 2.21 10.20
N THR A 23 -13.03 1.64 9.80
CA THR A 23 -13.48 1.66 8.39
C THR A 23 -14.15 3.00 8.10
N GLN A 24 -13.71 3.71 7.06
CA GLN A 24 -14.36 4.94 6.58
C GLN A 24 -15.50 4.64 5.63
N PHE A 25 -15.25 3.68 4.75
CA PHE A 25 -16.08 3.45 3.59
C PHE A 25 -15.95 1.99 3.20
N VAL A 26 -17.10 1.40 2.86
CA VAL A 26 -17.18 0.05 2.30
C VAL A 26 -17.65 0.18 0.85
N GLY A 27 -16.80 -0.22 -0.09
CA GLY A 27 -17.08 -0.14 -1.51
C GLY A 27 -17.41 -1.49 -2.12
N ALA A 28 -17.75 -1.49 -3.41
CA ALA A 28 -18.04 -2.74 -4.12
C ALA A 28 -16.80 -3.58 -4.45
N VAL A 29 -15.64 -2.93 -4.58
CA VAL A 29 -14.36 -3.58 -4.94
C VAL A 29 -13.28 -3.30 -3.89
N TRP A 30 -13.26 -2.10 -3.32
CA TRP A 30 -12.27 -1.67 -2.35
C TRP A 30 -12.92 -0.88 -1.23
N ASP A 31 -12.29 -0.94 -0.06
CA ASP A 31 -12.68 -0.19 1.13
C ASP A 31 -11.66 0.91 1.44
N VAL A 32 -12.04 1.86 2.28
CA VAL A 32 -11.10 2.81 2.89
C VAL A 32 -11.05 2.58 4.38
N ARG A 33 -9.85 2.39 4.91
CA ARG A 33 -9.59 2.12 6.33
C ARG A 33 -8.59 3.14 6.86
N SER A 34 -8.89 3.75 7.99
CA SER A 34 -7.90 4.55 8.72
C SER A 34 -7.26 3.68 9.79
N ASP A 35 -5.94 3.57 9.79
CA ASP A 35 -5.16 2.97 10.87
C ASP A 35 -4.39 4.09 11.59
N ASP A 36 -4.44 4.09 12.92
CA ASP A 36 -3.55 4.91 13.76
C ASP A 36 -2.30 4.09 14.06
N VAL A 37 -1.14 4.59 13.65
CA VAL A 37 0.15 3.92 13.81
C VAL A 37 1.10 4.71 14.68
N LEU A 38 1.92 4.00 15.47
CA LEU A 38 2.99 4.62 16.26
C LEU A 38 4.27 4.74 15.42
N ILE A 39 4.70 5.98 15.21
CA ILE A 39 5.98 6.32 14.59
C ILE A 39 6.77 7.10 15.64
N SER A 40 7.86 6.51 16.12
CA SER A 40 8.61 7.04 17.26
C SER A 40 7.69 7.26 18.49
N ASP A 41 7.59 8.47 19.01
CA ASP A 41 6.76 8.85 20.15
C ASP A 41 5.40 9.47 19.73
N HIS A 42 5.00 9.28 18.47
CA HIS A 42 3.82 9.93 17.91
C HIS A 42 2.83 8.94 17.31
N SER A 43 1.54 9.21 17.51
CA SER A 43 0.45 8.53 16.82
C SER A 43 0.07 9.29 15.56
N VAL A 44 0.06 8.61 14.42
CA VAL A 44 -0.27 9.17 13.11
C VAL A 44 -1.38 8.37 12.47
N THR A 45 -2.43 9.04 12.00
CA THR A 45 -3.51 8.40 11.25
C THR A 45 -3.13 8.25 9.76
N ARG A 46 -3.30 7.05 9.21
CA ARG A 46 -3.07 6.73 7.79
C ARG A 46 -4.35 6.21 7.17
N ASP A 47 -4.80 6.86 6.09
CA ASP A 47 -5.90 6.35 5.27
C ASP A 47 -5.36 5.39 4.20
N LEU A 48 -5.88 4.17 4.22
CA LEU A 48 -5.44 3.05 3.41
C LEU A 48 -6.58 2.63 2.48
N VAL A 49 -6.29 2.47 1.19
CA VAL A 49 -7.19 1.79 0.25
C VAL A 49 -6.96 0.29 0.38
N VAL A 50 -7.98 -0.42 0.86
CA VAL A 50 -7.94 -1.86 1.03
C VAL A 50 -8.43 -2.50 -0.27
N HIS A 51 -7.50 -2.80 -1.17
CA HIS A 51 -7.77 -3.47 -2.44
C HIS A 51 -7.57 -4.99 -2.29
N PRO A 52 -8.46 -5.85 -2.83
CA PRO A 52 -8.37 -7.31 -2.72
C PRO A 52 -7.19 -7.93 -3.49
N GLY A 53 -6.41 -7.11 -4.19
CA GLY A 53 -5.37 -7.53 -5.13
C GLY A 53 -5.92 -7.69 -6.56
N ALA A 54 -5.00 -7.89 -7.50
CA ALA A 54 -5.31 -8.13 -8.91
C ALA A 54 -4.28 -9.08 -9.51
N VAL A 55 -4.62 -9.70 -10.64
CA VAL A 55 -3.73 -10.59 -11.40
C VAL A 55 -3.67 -10.10 -12.83
N GLY A 56 -2.46 -10.04 -13.38
CA GLY A 56 -2.22 -9.84 -14.82
C GLY A 56 -1.70 -11.14 -15.44
N ILE A 57 -2.06 -11.37 -16.70
CA ILE A 57 -1.57 -12.51 -17.49
C ILE A 57 -0.80 -11.97 -18.69
N ILE A 58 0.44 -12.44 -18.86
CA ILE A 58 1.24 -12.21 -20.07
C ILE A 58 0.98 -13.39 -21.00
N ALA A 59 0.16 -13.17 -22.03
CA ALA A 59 -0.15 -14.18 -23.04
C ALA A 59 0.68 -13.91 -24.31
N LEU A 60 1.58 -14.84 -24.64
CA LEU A 60 2.43 -14.81 -25.82
C LEU A 60 1.94 -15.83 -26.85
N ASP A 61 2.03 -15.49 -28.12
CA ASP A 61 1.87 -16.44 -29.22
C ASP A 61 3.21 -17.02 -29.69
N GLU A 62 3.20 -17.90 -30.69
CA GLU A 62 4.40 -18.52 -31.26
C GLU A 62 5.34 -17.55 -31.99
N HIS A 63 4.96 -16.28 -32.14
CA HIS A 63 5.74 -15.20 -32.75
C HIS A 63 6.22 -14.17 -31.72
N ASP A 64 6.18 -14.49 -30.43
CA ASP A 64 6.57 -13.61 -29.32
C ASP A 64 5.74 -12.30 -29.22
N ARG A 65 4.49 -12.31 -29.69
CA ARG A 65 3.60 -11.14 -29.58
C ARG A 65 2.73 -11.22 -28.33
N LEU A 66 2.58 -10.08 -27.65
CA LEU A 66 1.72 -9.95 -26.46
C LEU A 66 0.27 -9.61 -26.84
N LEU A 67 -0.69 -10.37 -26.32
CA LEU A 67 -2.11 -9.98 -26.40
C LEU A 67 -2.39 -8.81 -25.45
N LEU A 68 -2.92 -7.71 -26.00
CA LEU A 68 -3.40 -6.57 -25.24
C LEU A 68 -4.92 -6.46 -25.31
N ILE A 69 -5.54 -6.01 -24.22
CA ILE A 69 -6.96 -5.66 -24.17
C ILE A 69 -7.08 -4.13 -24.31
N ARG A 70 -8.01 -3.66 -25.14
CA ARG A 70 -8.42 -2.24 -25.18
C ARG A 70 -9.72 -2.08 -24.40
N GLN A 71 -9.65 -1.40 -23.27
CA GLN A 71 -10.78 -1.13 -22.38
C GLN A 71 -11.25 0.32 -22.52
#